data_AF-A0A7C1M922-F1
#
_entry.id   AF-A0A7C1M922-F1
#
_cell.length_a   1.000
_cell.length_b   1.000
_cell.length_c   1.000
_cell.angle_alpha   90.00
_cell.angle_beta   90.00
_cell.angle_gamma   90.00
#
_symmetry.space_group_name_H-M   'P 1'
#
loop_
_entity.id
_entity.type
_entity.pdbx_description
1 polymer ?
#
loop_
_entity_poly.entity_id
_entity_poly.type
_entity_poly.pdbx_seq_one_letter_code
_entity_poly.pdbx_strand_id
1 'polypeptide(L)'
;AGFFGATTLVCGPRALPFLAAQAIYGASLLESVNYIEHYGLLRQKDSNGKYQRTQPEHSWNSNQIVSNLFLYQLQRHSDHHAHPQRSYQALRHFEQAPQLPGGYASMLIPAYVPQWWYEAMDKRVIDHYEGDLNRINWAPNRKAELMSKYAHYAAEVAARAASKPRTTPPSC
;
A
#
# COMPACT_ATOMS: atom_id res chain seq x y z
N ALA A 1 -15.16 4.76 24.11
CA ALA A 1 -15.46 5.63 25.27
C ALA A 1 -15.03 5.02 26.60
N GLY A 2 -15.40 3.77 26.91
CA GLY A 2 -15.12 3.13 28.22
C GLY A 2 -13.65 3.15 28.66
N PHE A 3 -12.70 2.86 27.77
CA PHE A 3 -11.26 2.88 28.09
C PHE A 3 -10.74 4.27 28.49
N PHE A 4 -11.15 5.32 27.77
CA PHE A 4 -10.75 6.70 28.04
C PHE A 4 -11.37 7.21 29.35
N GLY A 5 -12.64 6.88 29.58
CA GLY A 5 -13.35 7.20 30.82
C GLY A 5 -12.71 6.51 32.02
N ALA A 6 -12.48 5.20 31.96
CA ALA A 6 -11.86 4.44 33.03
C ALA A 6 -10.44 4.93 33.36
N THR A 7 -9.60 5.16 32.34
CA THR A 7 -8.24 5.67 32.55
C THR A 7 -8.24 7.07 33.16
N THR A 8 -9.14 7.95 32.74
CA THR A 8 -9.28 9.30 33.31
C THR A 8 -9.79 9.26 34.75
N LEU A 9 -10.71 8.33 35.08
CA LEU A 9 -11.20 8.14 36.45
C LEU A 9 -10.10 7.65 37.39
N VAL A 10 -9.24 6.72 36.94
CA VAL A 10 -8.17 6.13 37.77
C VAL A 10 -6.95 7.06 37.88
N CYS A 11 -6.50 7.65 36.77
CA CYS A 11 -5.27 8.44 36.71
C CYS A 11 -5.51 9.97 36.81
N GLY A 12 -6.77 10.38 36.86
CA GLY A 12 -7.20 11.77 36.92
C GLY A 12 -7.15 12.50 35.57
N PRO A 13 -7.64 13.76 35.53
CA PRO A 13 -7.71 14.56 34.30
C PRO A 13 -6.36 14.83 33.62
N ARG A 14 -5.25 14.70 34.36
CA ARG A 14 -3.89 14.85 33.82
C ARG A 14 -3.53 13.77 32.78
N ALA A 15 -4.30 12.67 32.72
CA ALA A 15 -4.14 11.65 31.68
C ALA A 15 -4.70 12.11 30.31
N LEU A 16 -5.58 13.12 30.27
CA LEU A 16 -6.26 13.55 29.04
C LEU A 16 -5.29 14.02 27.93
N PRO A 17 -4.25 14.84 28.20
CA PRO A 17 -3.29 15.23 27.17
C PRO A 17 -2.54 14.02 26.59
N PHE A 18 -2.17 13.06 27.43
CA PHE A 18 -1.52 11.83 26.97
C PHE A 18 -2.46 10.98 26.10
N LEU A 19 -3.71 10.78 26.54
CA LEU A 19 -4.71 10.04 25.77
C LEU A 19 -5.03 10.71 24.43
N ALA A 20 -5.09 12.04 24.40
CA ALA A 20 -5.27 12.80 23.16
C ALA A 20 -4.07 12.62 22.22
N ALA A 21 -2.84 12.78 22.73
CA ALA A 21 -1.63 12.57 21.94
C ALA A 21 -1.54 11.14 21.39
N GLN A 22 -1.87 10.13 22.22
CA GLN A 22 -1.92 8.73 21.81
C GLN A 22 -2.96 8.49 20.71
N ALA A 23 -4.16 9.08 20.84
CA ALA A 23 -5.21 8.95 19.83
C ALA A 23 -4.79 9.59 18.48
N ILE A 24 -4.23 10.80 18.53
CA ILE A 24 -3.71 11.50 17.35
C ILE A 24 -2.61 10.67 16.68
N TYR A 25 -1.66 10.17 17.47
CA TYR A 25 -0.58 9.34 16.95
C TYR A 25 -1.10 8.03 16.35
N GLY A 26 -2.05 7.36 17.02
CA GLY A 26 -2.68 6.14 16.50
C GLY A 26 -3.42 6.36 15.19
N ALA A 27 -4.16 7.46 15.07
CA ALA A 27 -4.84 7.85 13.83
C ALA A 27 -3.83 8.15 12.70
N SER A 28 -2.80 8.95 13.00
CA SER A 28 -1.73 9.25 12.03
C SER A 28 -0.99 8.01 11.55
N LEU A 29 -0.71 7.08 12.47
CA LEU A 29 -0.05 5.81 12.15
C LEU A 29 -0.92 4.95 11.23
N LEU A 30 -2.23 4.86 11.51
CA LEU A 30 -3.18 4.12 10.68
C LEU A 30 -3.27 4.73 9.27
N GLU A 31 -3.38 6.06 9.16
CA GLU A 31 -3.41 6.75 7.88
C GLU A 31 -2.11 6.58 7.08
N SER A 32 -0.96 6.61 7.77
CA SER A 32 0.35 6.41 7.14
C SER A 32 0.48 4.99 6.59
N VAL A 33 0.03 3.98 7.33
CA VAL A 33 -0.02 2.60 6.86
C VAL A 33 -0.94 2.46 5.65
N ASN A 34 -2.16 3.00 5.72
CA ASN A 34 -3.09 2.98 4.58
C ASN A 34 -2.49 3.65 3.34
N TYR A 35 -1.80 4.77 3.54
CA TYR A 35 -1.10 5.47 2.47
C TYR A 35 -0.01 4.59 1.83
N ILE A 36 0.82 3.94 2.65
CA ILE A 36 1.86 3.01 2.19
C ILE A 36 1.24 1.85 1.39
N GLU A 37 0.16 1.24 1.90
CA GLU A 37 -0.48 0.07 1.30
C GLU A 37 -1.15 0.37 -0.04
N HIS A 38 -1.63 1.58 -0.26
CA HIS A 38 -2.42 1.91 -1.45
C HIS A 38 -1.76 2.96 -2.35
N TYR A 39 -0.49 3.30 -2.11
CA TYR A 39 0.20 4.34 -2.86
C TYR A 39 0.23 4.07 -4.36
N GLY A 40 -0.31 5.02 -5.15
CA GLY A 40 -0.26 5.02 -6.61
C GLY A 40 -1.12 3.95 -7.31
N LEU A 41 -1.78 3.05 -6.57
CA LEU A 41 -2.58 1.96 -7.13
C LEU A 41 -3.96 2.46 -7.54
N LEU A 42 -4.41 2.08 -8.74
CA LEU A 42 -5.73 2.45 -9.27
C LEU A 42 -6.54 1.21 -9.66
N ARG A 43 -7.68 1.07 -9.00
CA ARG A 43 -8.67 0.06 -9.37
C ARG A 43 -9.43 0.50 -10.62
N GLN A 44 -9.40 -0.34 -11.65
CA GLN A 44 -10.03 -0.04 -12.92
C GLN A 44 -11.56 -0.22 -12.85
N LYS A 45 -12.25 0.42 -13.80
CA LYS A 45 -13.70 0.26 -14.01
C LYS A 45 -13.94 -0.62 -15.24
N ASP A 46 -14.99 -1.42 -15.19
CA ASP A 46 -15.47 -2.17 -16.35
C ASP A 46 -16.18 -1.26 -17.37
N SER A 47 -16.62 -1.84 -18.49
CA SER A 47 -17.35 -1.13 -19.54
C SER A 47 -18.68 -0.51 -19.05
N ASN A 48 -19.21 -0.98 -17.93
CA ASN A 48 -20.43 -0.48 -17.30
C ASN A 48 -20.13 0.58 -16.21
N GLY A 49 -18.86 0.98 -16.07
CA GLY A 49 -18.41 1.97 -15.08
C GLY A 49 -18.31 1.44 -13.65
N LYS A 50 -18.52 0.13 -13.43
CA LYS A 50 -18.41 -0.50 -12.12
C LYS A 50 -16.95 -0.82 -11.83
N TYR A 51 -16.51 -0.54 -10.61
CA TYR A 51 -15.17 -0.93 -10.20
C TYR A 51 -15.00 -2.44 -10.21
N GLN A 52 -13.82 -2.88 -10.64
CA GLN A 52 -13.40 -4.27 -10.52
C GLN A 52 -13.45 -4.74 -9.06
N ARG A 53 -13.54 -6.06 -8.87
CA ARG A 53 -13.44 -6.66 -7.54
C ARG A 53 -12.09 -6.31 -6.92
N THR A 54 -12.04 -6.11 -5.60
CA THR A 54 -10.77 -5.96 -4.88
C THR A 54 -9.96 -7.25 -5.00
N GLN A 55 -8.70 -7.12 -5.41
CA GLN A 55 -7.76 -8.21 -5.62
C GLN A 55 -6.46 -7.88 -4.90
N PRO A 56 -5.58 -8.86 -4.64
CA PRO A 56 -4.32 -8.64 -3.93
C PRO A 56 -3.42 -7.58 -4.58
N GLU A 57 -3.49 -7.40 -5.90
CA GLU A 57 -2.75 -6.37 -6.65
C GLU A 57 -3.16 -4.93 -6.32
N HIS A 58 -4.30 -4.72 -5.65
CA HIS A 58 -4.76 -3.38 -5.24
C HIS A 58 -4.18 -2.91 -3.90
N SER A 59 -3.16 -3.60 -3.39
CA SER A 59 -2.41 -3.23 -2.20
C SER A 59 -0.96 -3.70 -2.28
N TRP A 60 -0.03 -2.87 -1.81
CA TRP A 60 1.35 -3.25 -1.61
C TRP A 60 1.47 -4.30 -0.50
N ASN A 61 2.29 -5.30 -0.74
CA ASN A 61 2.61 -6.39 0.16
C ASN A 61 4.07 -6.26 0.62
N SER A 62 4.48 -6.96 1.67
CA SER A 62 5.88 -7.10 2.07
C SER A 62 6.09 -8.55 2.52
N ASN A 63 7.34 -9.04 2.56
CA ASN A 63 7.65 -10.41 3.00
C ASN A 63 8.72 -10.43 4.11
N GLN A 64 8.65 -9.47 5.04
CA GLN A 64 9.62 -9.31 6.12
C GLN A 64 9.07 -9.89 7.43
N ILE A 65 9.63 -11.03 7.85
CA ILE A 65 9.17 -11.87 8.97
C ILE A 65 9.09 -11.09 10.30
N VAL A 66 10.06 -10.22 10.59
CA VAL A 66 10.13 -9.46 11.85
C VAL A 66 9.00 -8.43 11.92
N SER A 67 8.82 -7.61 10.88
CA SER A 67 7.70 -6.65 10.80
C SER A 67 6.34 -7.36 10.78
N ASN A 68 6.27 -8.55 10.17
CA ASN A 68 5.08 -9.39 10.20
C ASN A 68 4.71 -9.88 11.59
N LEU A 69 5.68 -10.21 12.44
CA LEU A 69 5.39 -10.65 13.79
C LEU A 69 4.89 -9.49 14.66
N PHE A 70 5.56 -8.33 14.56
CA PHE A 70 5.24 -7.15 15.37
C PHE A 70 3.94 -6.44 14.96
N LEU A 71 3.60 -6.46 13.68
CA LEU A 71 2.40 -5.81 13.15
C LEU A 71 1.24 -6.79 12.92
N TYR A 72 1.27 -7.97 13.54
CA TYR A 72 0.25 -9.01 13.36
C TYR A 72 -0.06 -9.27 11.88
N GLN A 73 0.94 -9.72 11.13
CA GLN A 73 0.86 -10.15 9.73
C GLN A 73 0.13 -9.16 8.83
N LEU A 74 0.34 -7.86 9.06
CA LEU A 74 -0.22 -6.79 8.23
C LEU A 74 0.06 -7.01 6.73
N GLN A 75 1.12 -7.72 6.36
CA GLN A 75 1.44 -8.10 4.98
C GLN A 75 0.36 -8.98 4.30
N ARG A 76 -0.44 -9.72 5.09
CA ARG A 76 -1.55 -10.53 4.56
C ARG A 76 -2.81 -9.72 4.29
N HIS A 77 -2.76 -8.41 4.50
CA HIS A 77 -3.83 -7.45 4.23
C HIS A 77 -4.36 -7.56 2.79
N SER A 78 -3.47 -7.78 1.81
CA SER A 78 -3.88 -7.96 0.40
C SER A 78 -4.85 -9.13 0.20
N ASP A 79 -4.61 -10.26 0.86
CA ASP A 79 -5.52 -11.42 0.80
C ASP A 79 -6.79 -11.17 1.62
N HIS A 80 -6.69 -10.51 2.76
CA HIS A 80 -7.86 -10.17 3.57
C HIS A 80 -8.82 -9.23 2.81
N HIS A 81 -8.28 -8.26 2.08
CA HIS A 81 -9.07 -7.35 1.26
C HIS A 81 -9.70 -8.04 0.03
N ALA A 82 -9.05 -9.06 -0.53
CA ALA A 82 -9.61 -9.86 -1.62
C ALA A 82 -10.64 -10.91 -1.12
N HIS A 83 -10.40 -11.46 0.09
CA HIS A 83 -11.12 -12.56 0.70
C HIS A 83 -11.40 -12.30 2.20
N PRO A 84 -12.29 -11.34 2.53
CA PRO A 84 -12.51 -10.91 3.92
C PRO A 84 -13.11 -11.99 4.82
N GLN A 85 -13.75 -13.01 4.22
CA GLN A 85 -14.32 -14.15 4.94
C GLN A 85 -13.30 -15.22 5.33
N ARG A 86 -12.05 -15.12 4.86
CA ARG A 86 -11.00 -16.08 5.20
C ARG A 86 -10.50 -15.82 6.61
N SER A 87 -10.38 -16.88 7.41
CA SER A 87 -9.81 -16.78 8.74
C SER A 87 -8.37 -16.29 8.67
N TYR A 88 -7.98 -15.46 9.64
CA TYR A 88 -6.70 -14.78 9.67
C TYR A 88 -5.49 -15.74 9.52
N GLN A 89 -5.57 -16.93 10.12
CA GLN A 89 -4.53 -17.96 10.08
C GLN A 89 -4.33 -18.56 8.68
N ALA A 90 -5.38 -18.52 7.84
CA ALA A 90 -5.37 -19.11 6.51
C ALA A 90 -5.02 -18.12 5.40
N LEU A 91 -4.80 -16.84 5.73
CA LEU A 91 -4.49 -15.81 4.73
C LEU A 91 -3.22 -16.16 3.94
N ARG A 92 -3.17 -15.88 2.64
CA ARG A 92 -2.08 -16.30 1.75
C ARG A 92 -1.20 -15.12 1.33
N HIS A 93 0.03 -15.43 0.94
CA HIS A 93 0.90 -14.49 0.22
C HIS A 93 0.72 -14.70 -1.29
N PHE A 94 0.77 -13.63 -2.06
CA PHE A 94 0.67 -13.67 -3.52
C PHE A 94 1.89 -12.98 -4.12
N GLU A 95 2.69 -13.74 -4.87
CA GLU A 95 3.88 -13.20 -5.56
C GLU A 95 3.54 -12.16 -6.63
N GLN A 96 2.29 -12.19 -7.12
CA GLN A 96 1.76 -11.28 -8.14
C GLN A 96 1.37 -9.91 -7.55
N ALA A 97 1.27 -9.80 -6.21
CA ALA A 97 0.99 -8.52 -5.56
C ALA A 97 2.23 -7.63 -5.57
N PRO A 98 2.07 -6.30 -5.74
CA PRO A 98 3.19 -5.37 -5.70
C PRO A 98 3.90 -5.45 -4.36
N GLN A 99 5.24 -5.49 -4.34
CA GLN A 99 6.02 -5.66 -3.11
C GLN A 99 6.73 -4.35 -2.72
N LEU A 100 6.64 -4.00 -1.44
CA LEU A 100 7.40 -2.91 -0.84
C LEU A 100 8.90 -3.26 -0.83
N PRO A 101 9.79 -2.26 -0.95
CA PRO A 101 11.23 -2.49 -0.89
C PRO A 101 11.73 -2.91 0.51
N GLY A 102 10.90 -2.77 1.54
CA GLY A 102 11.20 -3.15 2.91
C GLY A 102 9.96 -3.59 3.68
N GLY A 103 10.12 -3.80 4.98
CA GLY A 103 8.99 -4.05 5.88
C GLY A 103 8.19 -2.78 6.13
N TYR A 104 6.93 -2.91 6.55
CA TYR A 104 6.09 -1.77 6.91
C TYR A 104 6.76 -0.79 7.88
N ALA A 105 7.39 -1.31 8.94
CA ALA A 105 8.12 -0.49 9.89
C ALA A 105 9.25 0.33 9.24
N SER A 106 9.98 -0.24 8.28
CA SER A 106 11.02 0.50 7.55
C SER A 106 10.45 1.49 6.55
N MET A 107 9.21 1.32 6.08
CA MET A 107 8.55 2.22 5.13
C MET A 107 7.85 3.41 5.81
N LEU A 108 7.58 3.34 7.12
CA LEU A 108 6.96 4.44 7.87
C LEU A 108 7.82 5.71 7.84
N ILE A 109 9.12 5.62 8.14
CA ILE A 109 10.00 6.80 8.16
C ILE A 109 10.07 7.47 6.77
N PRO A 110 10.35 6.73 5.68
CA PRO A 110 10.28 7.31 4.33
C PRO A 110 8.92 7.93 4.00
N ALA A 111 7.80 7.36 4.44
CA ALA A 111 6.47 7.91 4.17
C ALA A 111 6.25 9.31 4.77
N TYR A 112 6.93 9.65 5.86
CA TYR A 112 6.92 11.00 6.44
C TYR A 112 7.91 11.97 5.77
N VAL A 113 8.80 11.49 4.89
CA VAL A 113 9.81 12.30 4.19
C VAL A 113 9.55 12.23 2.68
N PRO A 114 8.80 13.18 2.10
CA PRO A 114 8.30 13.07 0.73
C PRO A 114 9.36 12.80 -0.34
N GLN A 115 10.55 13.41 -0.21
CA GLN A 115 11.65 13.20 -1.16
C GLN A 115 12.06 11.73 -1.22
N TRP A 116 12.27 11.10 -0.06
CA TRP A 116 12.67 9.69 0.02
C TRP A 116 11.54 8.77 -0.45
N TRP A 117 10.30 9.11 -0.12
CA TRP A 117 9.13 8.34 -0.54
C TRP A 117 8.98 8.31 -2.07
N TYR A 118 8.95 9.47 -2.72
CA TYR A 118 8.69 9.57 -4.15
C TYR A 118 9.83 8.96 -4.99
N GLU A 119 11.08 9.12 -4.55
CA GLU A 119 12.22 8.48 -5.22
C GLU A 119 12.14 6.95 -5.16
N ALA A 120 11.69 6.40 -4.04
CA ALA A 120 11.59 4.96 -3.84
C ALA A 120 10.34 4.33 -4.48
N MET A 121 9.20 5.02 -4.44
CA MET A 121 7.89 4.43 -4.75
C MET A 121 7.38 4.76 -6.15
N ASP A 122 7.63 5.96 -6.70
CA ASP A 122 7.05 6.35 -8.00
C ASP A 122 7.47 5.39 -9.12
N LYS A 123 8.77 5.08 -9.18
CA LYS A 123 9.31 4.12 -10.16
C LYS A 123 8.74 2.72 -9.97
N ARG A 124 8.47 2.31 -8.72
CA ARG A 124 7.91 0.98 -8.42
C ARG A 124 6.48 0.84 -8.87
N VAL A 125 5.68 1.90 -8.71
CA VAL A 125 4.31 1.94 -9.23
C VAL A 125 4.35 1.79 -10.76
N ILE A 126 5.27 2.50 -11.43
CA ILE A 126 5.44 2.42 -12.89
C ILE A 126 5.90 1.02 -13.33
N ASP A 127 6.87 0.43 -12.62
CA ASP A 127 7.35 -0.93 -12.88
C ASP A 127 6.23 -1.97 -12.69
N HIS A 128 5.39 -1.80 -11.67
CA HIS A 128 4.26 -2.69 -11.40
C HIS A 128 3.23 -2.69 -12.53
N TYR A 129 2.94 -1.52 -13.11
CA TYR A 129 2.05 -1.40 -14.26
C TYR A 129 2.75 -1.53 -15.61
N GLU A 130 3.98 -2.07 -15.64
CA GLU A 130 4.74 -2.33 -16.86
C GLU A 130 4.91 -1.08 -17.75
N GLY A 131 4.95 0.11 -17.15
CA GLY A 131 5.09 1.38 -17.86
C GLY A 131 3.77 2.03 -18.28
N ASP A 132 2.61 1.42 -18.04
CA ASP A 132 1.31 2.02 -18.36
C ASP A 132 0.90 3.09 -17.33
N LEU A 133 1.21 4.35 -17.65
CA LEU A 133 0.89 5.51 -16.80
C LEU A 133 -0.61 5.76 -16.63
N ASN A 134 -1.49 5.19 -17.47
CA ASN A 134 -2.94 5.36 -17.33
C ASN A 134 -3.54 4.50 -16.21
N ARG A 135 -2.80 3.46 -15.78
CA ARG A 135 -3.20 2.57 -14.70
C ARG A 135 -2.78 3.06 -13.32
N ILE A 136 -2.16 4.24 -13.24
CA ILE A 136 -1.67 4.85 -11.99
C ILE A 136 -2.68 5.86 -11.44
N ASN A 137 -2.85 5.86 -10.12
CA ASN A 137 -3.62 6.89 -9.43
C ASN A 137 -2.75 8.13 -9.22
N TRP A 138 -3.05 9.21 -9.95
CA TRP A 138 -2.30 10.47 -9.89
C TRP A 138 -3.00 11.52 -9.06
N ALA A 139 -2.22 12.41 -8.44
CA ALA A 139 -2.73 13.66 -7.89
C ALA A 139 -3.41 14.47 -9.02
N PRO A 140 -4.73 14.77 -8.94
CA PRO A 140 -5.47 15.33 -10.07
C PRO A 140 -4.89 16.63 -10.62
N ASN A 141 -4.37 17.49 -9.75
CA ASN A 141 -3.78 18.78 -10.08
C ASN A 141 -2.38 18.68 -10.72
N ARG A 142 -1.67 17.56 -10.54
CA ARG A 142 -0.29 17.37 -11.02
C ARG A 142 -0.14 16.24 -12.02
N LYS A 143 -1.25 15.63 -12.46
CA LYS A 143 -1.24 14.46 -13.33
C LYS A 143 -0.41 14.69 -14.60
N ALA A 144 -0.66 15.78 -15.33
CA ALA A 144 0.05 16.06 -16.58
C ALA A 144 1.56 16.29 -16.36
N GLU A 145 1.92 17.05 -15.32
CA GLU A 145 3.31 17.30 -14.91
C GLU A 145 4.03 15.98 -14.59
N LEU A 146 3.43 15.13 -13.76
CA LEU A 146 4.03 13.88 -13.31
C LEU A 146 4.12 12.84 -14.44
N MET A 147 3.10 12.73 -15.29
CA MET A 147 3.15 11.87 -16.48
C MET A 147 4.27 12.30 -17.42
N SER A 148 4.46 13.60 -17.64
CA SER A 148 5.57 14.13 -18.43
C SER A 148 6.94 13.81 -17.81
N LYS A 149 7.08 14.07 -16.49
CA LYS A 149 8.31 13.78 -15.72
C LYS A 149 8.76 12.32 -15.86
N TYR A 150 7.81 11.38 -15.87
CA TYR A 150 8.11 9.94 -15.90
C TYR A 150 7.97 9.28 -17.29
N ALA A 151 7.62 10.03 -18.33
CA ALA A 151 7.35 9.48 -19.67
C ALA A 151 8.51 8.67 -20.23
N HIS A 152 9.74 9.15 -20.09
CA HIS A 152 10.94 8.45 -20.56
C HIS A 152 11.14 7.12 -19.83
N TYR A 153 11.11 7.13 -18.50
CA TYR A 153 11.26 5.91 -17.69
C TYR A 153 10.15 4.90 -18.01
N ALA A 154 8.91 5.36 -18.15
CA ALA A 154 7.77 4.51 -18.49
C ALA A 154 7.95 3.81 -19.83
N ALA A 155 8.46 4.52 -20.85
CA ALA A 155 8.74 3.95 -22.16
C ALA A 155 9.84 2.87 -22.10
N GLU A 156 10.91 3.10 -21.33
CA GLU A 156 11.96 2.10 -21.10
C GLU A 156 11.42 0.83 -20.42
N VAL A 157 10.58 1.00 -19.39
CA VAL A 157 9.93 -0.11 -18.68
C VAL A 157 9.02 -0.89 -19.61
N ALA A 158 8.20 -0.23 -20.42
CA ALA A 158 7.30 -0.87 -21.37
C ALA A 158 8.07 -1.66 -22.44
N ALA A 159 9.17 -1.12 -22.96
CA ALA A 159 10.03 -1.81 -23.90
C ALA A 159 10.69 -3.06 -23.28
N ARG A 160 11.12 -2.96 -22.02
CA ARG A 160 11.67 -4.10 -21.25
C ARG A 160 10.61 -5.17 -20.97
N ALA A 161 9.36 -4.77 -20.68
CA ALA A 161 8.26 -5.71 -20.48
C ALA A 161 7.91 -6.46 -21.78
N ALA A 162 7.85 -5.74 -22.91
CA ALA A 162 7.55 -6.32 -24.23
C ALA A 162 8.61 -7.29 -24.74
N SER A 163 9.88 -7.12 -24.35
CA SER A 163 11.00 -8.00 -24.73
C SER A 163 11.14 -9.24 -23.86
N LYS A 164 10.40 -9.35 -22.73
CA LYS A 164 10.48 -10.50 -21.84
C LYS A 164 9.80 -11.71 -22.50
N PRO A 165 10.46 -12.87 -22.64
CA PRO A 165 9.84 -14.05 -23.22
C PRO A 165 8.62 -14.44 -22.38
N ARG A 166 7.47 -14.61 -23.04
CA ARG A 166 6.22 -14.97 -22.39
C ARG A 166 6.39 -16.38 -21.83
N THR A 167 6.68 -16.51 -20.54
CA THR A 167 6.73 -17.82 -19.88
C THR A 167 5.34 -18.42 -19.95
N THR A 168 5.17 -19.46 -20.75
CA THR A 168 3.97 -20.29 -20.75
C THR A 168 3.75 -20.80 -19.32
N PRO A 169 2.56 -20.64 -18.72
CA PRO A 169 2.29 -21.29 -17.45
C PRO A 169 2.48 -22.81 -17.63
N PRO A 170 2.96 -23.54 -16.61
CA PRO A 170 3.01 -24.99 -16.69
C PRO A 170 1.60 -25.49 -17.01
N SER A 171 1.51 -26.31 -18.06
CA SER A 171 0.29 -27.07 -18.38
C SER A 171 -0.11 -27.89 -17.15
N CYS A 172 -1.41 -27.87 -16.84
CA CYS A 172 -2.10 -28.50 -15.70
C CYS A 172 -1.48 -29.79 -15.16
#